data_AF-A0A355UEN0-F1
#
_entry.id   AF-A0A355UEN0-F1
#
_cell.length_a   1.000
_cell.length_b   1.000
_cell.length_c   1.000
_cell.angle_alpha   90.00
_cell.angle_beta   90.00
_cell.angle_gamma   90.00
#
_symmetry.space_group_name_H-M   'P 1'
#
loop_
_entity.id
_entity.type
_entity.pdbx_description
1 polymer ?
#
loop_
_entity_poly.entity_id
_entity_poly.type
_entity_poly.pdbx_seq_one_letter_code
_entity_poly.pdbx_strand_id
1 'polypeptide(L)'
;MKELLKVYSHNQKYVDLLRRITVNHSRVNIQSLAGSSMSFCVAACMDGSREFTHLIVLPDKERAAYFYNDIEQIFSEQDLDYSKKNVLFYPSSYKLPYQVEDIDNANILLRAEVLNRL
;
A
#
# COMPACT_ATOMS: atom_id res chain seq x y z
N MET A 1 12.29 -11.67 4.05
CA MET A 1 11.47 -10.76 3.21
C MET A 1 12.32 -9.80 2.40
N LYS A 2 13.25 -9.03 3.00
CA LYS A 2 14.09 -8.04 2.28
C LYS A 2 14.99 -8.62 1.16
N GLU A 3 15.41 -9.87 1.26
CA GLU A 3 16.18 -10.52 0.17
C GLU A 3 15.34 -10.79 -1.10
N LEU A 4 14.06 -11.12 -0.95
CA LEU A 4 13.13 -11.31 -2.07
C LEU A 4 12.86 -9.98 -2.81
N LEU A 5 12.81 -8.87 -2.08
CA LEU A 5 12.75 -7.52 -2.66
C LEU A 5 13.94 -7.24 -3.59
N LYS A 6 15.15 -7.63 -3.18
CA LYS A 6 16.35 -7.48 -4.02
C LYS A 6 16.28 -8.33 -5.29
N VAL A 7 15.68 -9.52 -5.24
CA VAL A 7 15.50 -10.35 -6.45
C VAL A 7 14.54 -9.67 -7.42
N TYR A 8 13.46 -9.05 -6.92
CA TYR A 8 12.54 -8.27 -7.74
C TYR A 8 13.20 -7.04 -8.36
N SER A 9 14.08 -6.34 -7.63
CA SER A 9 14.73 -5.14 -8.13
C SER A 9 15.68 -5.36 -9.31
N HIS A 10 16.22 -6.58 -9.45
CA HIS A 10 17.10 -6.97 -10.57
C HIS A 10 16.35 -7.47 -11.80
N ASN A 11 15.02 -7.61 -11.73
CA ASN A 11 14.23 -8.04 -12.88
C ASN A 11 14.04 -6.87 -13.87
N GLN A 12 14.36 -7.10 -15.15
CA GLN A 12 14.21 -6.08 -16.20
C GLN A 12 12.78 -5.51 -16.27
N LYS A 13 11.76 -6.36 -16.06
CA LYS A 13 10.35 -5.94 -16.06
C LYS A 13 10.05 -4.97 -14.92
N TYR A 14 10.70 -5.15 -13.78
CA TYR A 14 10.57 -4.25 -12.64
C TYR A 14 11.24 -2.90 -12.92
N VAL A 15 12.44 -2.89 -13.50
CA VAL A 15 13.13 -1.64 -13.88
C VAL A 15 12.29 -0.84 -14.88
N ASP A 16 11.69 -1.50 -15.86
CA ASP A 16 10.80 -0.85 -16.82
C ASP A 16 9.51 -0.35 -16.18
N LEU A 17 8.95 -1.10 -15.23
CA LEU A 17 7.79 -0.66 -14.44
C LEU A 17 8.14 0.58 -13.61
N LEU A 18 9.25 0.55 -12.87
CA LEU A 18 9.73 1.65 -12.04
C LEU A 18 9.90 2.92 -12.88
N ARG A 19 10.57 2.81 -14.04
CA ARG A 19 10.71 3.93 -14.98
C ARG A 19 9.36 4.48 -15.41
N ARG A 20 8.39 3.60 -15.71
CA ARG A 20 7.06 4.03 -16.17
C ARG A 20 6.23 4.67 -15.07
N ILE A 21 6.33 4.25 -13.80
CA ILE A 21 5.54 4.87 -12.71
C ILE A 21 6.09 6.23 -12.29
N THR A 22 7.40 6.48 -12.48
CA THR A 22 8.04 7.77 -12.16
C THR A 22 7.79 8.85 -13.23
N VAL A 23 7.35 8.47 -14.44
CA VAL A 23 7.02 9.44 -15.50
C VAL A 23 5.61 9.98 -15.31
N ASN A 24 5.46 11.31 -15.33
CA ASN A 24 4.17 11.99 -15.22
C ASN A 24 3.17 11.52 -16.29
N HIS A 25 1.91 11.35 -15.88
CA HIS A 25 0.79 10.90 -16.72
C HIS A 25 0.95 9.52 -17.39
N SER A 26 1.85 8.68 -16.88
CA SER A 26 1.97 7.31 -17.34
C SER A 26 0.83 6.42 -16.81
N ARG A 27 0.26 5.59 -17.68
CA ARG A 27 -0.72 4.56 -17.32
C ARG A 27 -0.15 3.19 -17.62
N VAL A 28 0.01 2.37 -16.60
CA VAL A 28 0.52 1.00 -16.71
C VAL A 28 -0.57 0.03 -16.29
N ASN A 29 -0.75 -1.03 -17.08
CA ASN A 29 -1.57 -2.16 -16.71
C ASN A 29 -0.67 -3.38 -16.51
N ILE A 30 -0.80 -4.05 -15.37
CA ILE A 30 -0.03 -5.24 -15.04
C ILE A 30 -1.01 -6.41 -14.97
N GLN A 31 -0.70 -7.47 -15.71
CA GLN A 31 -1.46 -8.71 -15.71
C GLN A 31 -0.59 -9.86 -15.24
N SER A 32 -1.23 -10.98 -14.90
CA SER A 32 -0.56 -12.22 -14.49
C SER A 32 0.23 -12.12 -13.17
N LEU A 33 -0.22 -11.27 -12.25
CA LEU A 33 0.19 -11.33 -10.84
C LEU A 33 -0.70 -12.35 -10.12
N ALA A 34 -0.08 -13.30 -9.41
CA ALA A 34 -0.76 -14.34 -8.64
C ALA A 34 -0.28 -14.35 -7.18
N GLY A 35 -1.21 -14.52 -6.24
CA GLY A 35 -0.94 -14.55 -4.80
C GLY A 35 -0.18 -13.31 -4.31
N SER A 36 0.79 -13.51 -3.43
CA SER A 36 1.59 -12.44 -2.80
C SER A 36 2.54 -11.69 -3.75
N SER A 37 2.63 -12.08 -5.03
CA SER A 37 3.48 -11.37 -6.01
C SER A 37 3.08 -9.90 -6.17
N MET A 38 1.79 -9.57 -5.98
CA MET A 38 1.31 -8.18 -5.99
C MET A 38 1.94 -7.37 -4.86
N SER A 39 1.90 -7.87 -3.62
CA SER A 39 2.46 -7.20 -2.44
C SER A 39 3.96 -6.93 -2.60
N PHE A 40 4.72 -7.91 -3.09
CA PHE A 40 6.15 -7.73 -3.36
C PHE A 40 6.43 -6.75 -4.50
N CYS A 41 5.67 -6.82 -5.59
CA CYS A 41 5.84 -5.91 -6.73
C CYS A 41 5.59 -4.45 -6.30
N VAL A 42 4.50 -4.20 -5.57
CA VAL A 42 4.16 -2.86 -5.09
C VAL A 42 5.17 -2.39 -4.04
N ALA A 43 5.55 -3.23 -3.08
CA ALA A 43 6.56 -2.88 -2.10
C ALA A 43 7.90 -2.53 -2.75
N ALA A 44 8.31 -3.27 -3.79
CA ALA A 44 9.51 -2.95 -4.56
C ALA A 44 9.37 -1.58 -5.20
N CYS A 45 8.25 -1.30 -5.89
CA CYS A 45 8.01 -0.01 -6.51
C CYS A 45 8.05 1.15 -5.50
N MET A 46 7.42 0.99 -4.34
CA MET A 46 7.47 1.98 -3.24
C MET A 46 8.92 2.21 -2.77
N ASP A 47 9.70 1.13 -2.62
CA ASP A 47 11.10 1.20 -2.20
C ASP A 47 12.00 1.89 -3.24
N GLY A 48 11.73 1.68 -4.53
CA GLY A 48 12.45 2.30 -5.63
C GLY A 48 12.01 3.73 -5.95
N SER A 49 10.91 4.21 -5.38
CA SER A 49 10.32 5.53 -5.66
C SER A 49 9.84 6.22 -4.38
N ARG A 50 10.69 6.16 -3.34
CA ARG A 50 10.41 6.71 -1.99
C ARG A 50 10.14 8.21 -1.93
N GLU A 51 10.55 8.94 -2.96
CA GLU A 51 10.30 10.37 -3.14
C GLU A 51 8.85 10.69 -3.54
N PHE A 52 8.04 9.68 -3.87
CA PHE A 52 6.62 9.81 -4.20
C PHE A 52 5.72 9.20 -3.13
N THR A 53 4.58 9.84 -2.90
CA THR A 53 3.49 9.24 -2.11
C THR A 53 2.67 8.31 -2.99
N HIS A 54 2.46 7.08 -2.53
CA HIS A 54 1.71 6.05 -3.24
C HIS A 54 0.32 5.87 -2.62
N LEU A 55 -0.73 5.99 -3.42
CA LEU A 55 -2.10 5.65 -3.02
C LEU A 55 -2.49 4.32 -3.65
N ILE A 56 -2.72 3.30 -2.81
CA ILE A 56 -3.17 1.98 -3.24
C ILE A 56 -4.65 1.83 -2.91
N VAL A 57 -5.46 1.60 -3.93
CA VAL A 57 -6.91 1.37 -3.79
C VAL A 57 -7.22 -0.07 -4.13
N LEU A 58 -7.86 -0.78 -3.20
CA LEU A 58 -8.27 -2.17 -3.36
C LEU A 58 -9.80 -2.30 -3.32
N PRO A 59 -10.38 -3.38 -3.87
CA PRO A 59 -11.82 -3.50 -4.08
C PRO A 59 -12.67 -3.46 -2.81
N ASP A 60 -12.11 -3.94 -1.69
CA ASP A 60 -12.82 -4.09 -0.43
C ASP A 60 -11.87 -3.90 0.77
N LYS A 61 -12.47 -3.67 1.95
CA LYS A 61 -11.75 -3.42 3.21
C LYS A 61 -10.87 -4.60 3.63
N GLU A 62 -11.34 -5.83 3.40
CA GLU A 62 -10.66 -7.03 3.84
C GLU A 62 -9.36 -7.25 3.05
N ARG A 63 -9.43 -7.16 1.72
CA ARG A 63 -8.24 -7.18 0.85
C ARG A 63 -7.29 -6.03 1.15
N ALA A 64 -7.81 -4.84 1.43
CA ALA A 64 -6.99 -3.71 1.82
C ALA A 64 -6.23 -3.98 3.13
N ALA A 65 -6.89 -4.57 4.12
CA ALA A 65 -6.26 -4.91 5.41
C ALA A 65 -5.21 -6.02 5.25
N TYR A 66 -5.50 -7.07 4.49
CA TYR A 66 -4.52 -8.13 4.20
C TYR A 66 -3.30 -7.58 3.46
N PHE A 67 -3.52 -6.74 2.43
CA PHE A 67 -2.44 -6.12 1.68
C PHE A 67 -1.62 -5.17 2.57
N TYR A 68 -2.26 -4.38 3.42
CA TYR A 68 -1.57 -3.52 4.39
C TYR A 68 -0.64 -4.32 5.31
N ASN A 69 -1.13 -5.42 5.89
CA ASN A 69 -0.34 -6.28 6.75
C ASN A 69 0.87 -6.91 6.02
N ASP A 70 0.69 -7.34 4.78
CA ASP A 70 1.79 -7.84 3.94
C ASP A 70 2.88 -6.79 3.77
N ILE A 71 2.50 -5.56 3.43
CA ILE A 71 3.42 -4.45 3.20
C ILE A 71 4.15 -4.07 4.49
N GLU A 72 3.46 -3.99 5.63
CA GLU A 72 4.08 -3.80 6.94
C GLU A 72 5.10 -4.90 7.25
N GLN A 73 4.78 -6.16 6.94
CA GLN A 73 5.70 -7.28 7.15
C GLN A 73 6.95 -7.15 6.26
N ILE A 74 6.76 -6.77 5.00
CA ILE A 74 7.84 -6.60 4.03
C ILE A 74 8.81 -5.51 4.48
N PHE A 75 8.29 -4.37 4.95
CA PHE A 75 9.10 -3.25 5.45
C PHE A 75 9.56 -3.41 6.90
N SER A 76 9.02 -4.41 7.62
CA SER A 76 9.28 -4.65 9.05
C SER A 76 8.78 -3.51 9.94
N GLU A 77 7.59 -2.99 9.65
CA GLU A 77 6.94 -1.89 10.37
C GLU A 77 5.84 -2.36 11.35
N GLN A 78 5.60 -3.67 11.47
CA GLN A 78 4.49 -4.23 12.26
C GLN A 78 4.51 -3.78 13.73
N ASP A 79 5.68 -3.83 14.37
CA ASP A 79 5.89 -3.48 15.78
C ASP A 79 6.20 -1.99 16.02
N LEU A 80 6.20 -1.17 14.96
CA LEU A 80 6.42 0.27 15.10
C LEU A 80 5.17 0.94 15.65
N ASP A 81 5.36 1.97 16.47
CA ASP A 81 4.29 2.89 16.81
C ASP A 81 3.70 3.50 15.53
N TYR A 82 2.38 3.66 15.47
CA TYR A 82 1.69 4.10 14.26
C TYR A 82 2.26 5.44 13.78
N SER A 83 2.64 6.35 14.70
CA SER A 83 3.36 7.63 14.48
C SER A 83 4.63 7.52 13.63
N LYS A 84 5.28 6.36 13.63
CA LYS A 84 6.58 6.10 12.97
C LYS A 84 6.48 5.22 11.73
N LYS A 85 5.28 4.70 11.42
CA LYS A 85 5.05 3.90 10.20
C LYS A 85 5.05 4.79 8.97
N ASN A 86 5.66 4.32 7.89
CA ASN A 86 5.57 4.97 6.58
C ASN A 86 4.38 4.42 5.79
N VAL A 87 3.98 3.19 6.09
CA VAL A 87 2.80 2.55 5.52
C VAL A 87 1.60 2.91 6.39
N LEU A 88 0.60 3.55 5.80
CA LEU A 88 -0.59 4.02 6.52
C LEU A 88 -1.85 3.37 5.96
N PHE A 89 -2.81 3.08 6.85
CA PHE A 89 -4.11 2.55 6.46
C PHE A 89 -5.17 3.64 6.49
N TYR A 90 -5.80 3.92 5.34
CA TYR A 90 -6.90 4.87 5.23
C TYR A 90 -8.24 4.14 5.13
N PRO A 91 -9.04 4.06 6.20
CA PRO A 91 -10.28 3.31 6.18
C PRO A 91 -11.36 4.00 5.35
N SER A 92 -12.15 3.22 4.60
CA SER A 92 -13.27 3.73 3.79
C SER A 92 -14.29 4.50 4.64
N SER A 93 -14.75 5.64 4.15
CA SER A 93 -15.83 6.45 4.75
C SER A 93 -17.23 6.04 4.26
N TYR A 94 -17.32 4.99 3.44
CA TYR A 94 -18.56 4.60 2.76
C TYR A 94 -19.56 3.95 3.71
N LYS A 95 -20.78 4.50 3.72
CA LYS A 95 -21.90 4.04 4.54
C LYS A 95 -22.79 3.11 3.74
N LEU A 96 -23.00 1.89 4.22
CA LEU A 96 -24.04 1.02 3.69
C LEU A 96 -25.41 1.51 4.21
N PRO A 97 -26.41 1.73 3.33
CA PRO A 97 -27.75 2.07 3.77
C PRO A 97 -28.29 1.00 4.73
N TYR A 98 -28.93 1.43 5.83
CA TYR A 98 -29.60 0.56 6.81
C TYR A 98 -28.70 -0.33 7.69
N GLN A 99 -27.37 -0.17 7.63
CA GLN A 99 -26.48 -0.69 8.68
C GLN A 99 -26.34 0.35 9.79
N VAL A 100 -26.68 -0.04 11.03
CA VAL A 100 -26.34 0.75 12.21
C VAL A 100 -24.83 0.63 12.38
N GLU A 101 -24.09 1.70 12.04
CA GLU A 101 -22.67 1.77 12.36
C GLU A 101 -22.52 2.08 13.85
N ASP A 102 -21.69 1.30 14.53
CA ASP A 102 -20.87 1.90 15.58
C ASP A 102 -19.90 2.85 14.86
N ILE A 103 -20.03 4.16 15.11
CA ILE A 103 -18.98 5.11 14.72
C ILE A 103 -17.74 4.70 15.49
N ASP A 104 -16.88 3.94 14.84
CA ASP A 104 -15.62 3.54 15.43
C ASP A 104 -14.71 4.76 15.44
N ASN A 105 -14.60 5.41 16.61
CA ASN A 105 -13.72 6.55 16.85
C ASN A 105 -12.29 6.28 16.36
N ALA A 106 -11.85 5.03 16.30
CA ALA A 106 -10.56 4.64 15.73
C ALA A 106 -10.46 4.98 14.24
N ASN A 107 -11.52 4.78 13.44
CA ASN A 107 -11.49 5.10 12.01
C ASN A 107 -11.44 6.61 11.75
N ILE A 108 -12.07 7.43 12.61
CA ILE A 108 -11.97 8.89 12.52
C ILE A 108 -10.53 9.33 12.84
N LEU A 109 -9.96 8.78 13.91
CA LEU A 109 -8.58 9.07 14.31
C LEU A 109 -7.58 8.69 13.21
N LEU A 110 -7.69 7.48 12.66
CA LEU A 110 -6.81 6.99 11.61
C LEU A 110 -6.88 7.87 10.35
N ARG A 111 -8.08 8.29 9.92
CA ARG A 111 -8.22 9.20 8.76
C ARG A 111 -7.58 10.56 9.03
N ALA A 112 -7.80 11.12 10.21
CA ALA A 112 -7.20 12.41 10.58
C ALA A 112 -5.67 12.33 10.61
N GLU A 113 -5.12 11.24 11.15
CA GLU A 113 -3.69 11.03 11.21
C GLU A 113 -3.04 10.82 9.85
N VAL A 114 -3.67 10.03 8.97
CA VAL A 114 -3.19 9.86 7.58
C VAL A 114 -3.13 11.20 6.87
N LEU A 115 -4.20 12.00 6.96
CA LEU A 115 -4.29 13.29 6.28
C LEU A 115 -3.31 14.33 6.84
N ASN A 116 -3.00 14.30 8.14
CA ASN A 116 -2.03 15.22 8.75
C ASN A 116 -0.58 14.95 8.32
N ARG A 117 -0.26 13.78 7.77
CA ARG A 117 1.10 13.40 7.35
C ARG A 117 1.38 13.63 5.87
N LEU A 118 0.35 13.85 5.07
CA LEU A 118 0.43 14.13 3.63
C LEU A 118 0.65 15.63 3.39
#